data_AF-A0A4Z0KBZ1-F1
#
_entry.id   AF-A0A4Z0KBZ1-F1
#
_cell.length_a   1.000
_cell.length_b   1.000
_cell.length_c   1.000
_cell.angle_alpha   90.00
_cell.angle_beta   90.00
_cell.angle_gamma   90.00
#
_symmetry.space_group_name_H-M   'P 1'
#
loop_
_entity.id
_entity.type
_entity.pdbx_description
1 polymer ?
#
loop_
_entity_poly.entity_id
_entity_poly.type
_entity_poly.pdbx_seq_one_letter_code
_entity_poly.pdbx_strand_id
1 'polypeptide(L)'
;TALKNMHARLREHARLLWQPETTDAIRSAHEGVIGQILTMNLLRIQAFWSHYRFRRQNALLNALLHQQLRLTSVISSLRRMLLNWPTPPENSREVIEQLLAALAKPRADSYTVARIIAPLRPQDEQDYRHLAFWQRLRYFCQLYLRSSRQLYLIESGAPVDQIHIRRTPGLARHTDNAEAIWSGVRTFCTLTVIGAWSIGAQWESGPGALTLAAISCVLYSIVATPFKSLSLLMRTLVLLSLFSFVVKFGLMVQITDLWQFLLFLFPLFVTMQLLKLQMPKLAGLWGQLIVFMGSFIAVPNPPVYDFADFLNDNTAKIVGVAISWLAFAILRPGSDAVKSRRHIRALRREFVEPLSRPPAHS
;
A
#
# COMPACT_ATOMS: atom_id res chain seq x y z
N THR A 1 -3.34 11.05 -16.22
CA THR A 1 -4.46 11.94 -15.86
C THR A 1 -4.48 12.24 -14.36
N ALA A 2 -4.59 11.25 -13.47
CA ALA A 2 -4.75 11.48 -12.02
C ALA A 2 -3.66 12.36 -11.37
N LEU A 3 -2.37 12.13 -11.68
CA LEU A 3 -1.26 12.94 -11.16
C LEU A 3 -1.29 14.41 -11.64
N LYS A 4 -1.77 14.65 -12.86
CA LYS A 4 -1.90 16.00 -13.44
C LYS A 4 -3.02 16.77 -12.75
N ASN A 5 -4.17 16.12 -12.55
CA ASN A 5 -5.28 16.69 -11.79
C ASN A 5 -4.82 17.01 -10.35
N MET A 6 -4.04 16.12 -9.74
CA MET A 6 -3.48 16.37 -8.41
C MET A 6 -2.52 17.57 -8.37
N HIS A 7 -1.68 17.71 -9.38
CA HIS A 7 -0.77 18.85 -9.49
C HIS A 7 -1.51 20.18 -9.69
N ALA A 8 -2.56 20.20 -10.52
CA ALA A 8 -3.43 21.37 -10.68
C ALA A 8 -4.15 21.72 -9.37
N ARG A 9 -4.63 20.72 -8.64
CA ARG A 9 -5.27 20.90 -7.33
C ARG A 9 -4.33 21.50 -6.29
N LEU A 10 -3.03 21.22 -6.32
CA LEU A 10 -2.05 21.86 -5.43
C LEU A 10 -1.95 23.37 -5.64
N ARG A 11 -2.11 23.84 -6.88
CA ARG A 11 -2.13 25.27 -7.20
C ARG A 11 -3.41 25.93 -6.69
N GLU A 12 -4.56 25.28 -6.87
CA GLU A 12 -5.83 25.72 -6.30
C GLU A 12 -5.75 25.77 -4.77
N HIS A 13 -5.15 24.76 -4.16
CA HIS A 13 -4.88 24.69 -2.73
C HIS A 13 -3.99 25.85 -2.25
N ALA A 14 -2.97 26.22 -3.04
CA ALA A 14 -2.15 27.40 -2.77
C ALA A 14 -2.95 28.70 -2.82
N ARG A 15 -3.82 28.84 -3.83
CA ARG A 15 -4.73 30.00 -3.97
C ARG A 15 -5.64 30.14 -2.75
N LEU A 16 -6.19 29.02 -2.25
CA LEU A 16 -7.05 29.01 -1.07
C LEU A 16 -6.26 29.29 0.22
N LEU A 17 -5.06 28.73 0.40
CA LEU A 17 -4.30 28.90 1.64
C LEU A 17 -3.69 30.29 1.82
N TRP A 18 -3.40 31.00 0.74
CA TRP A 18 -2.77 32.32 0.80
C TRP A 18 -3.78 33.46 0.94
N GLN A 19 -5.07 33.15 1.14
CA GLN A 19 -6.07 34.12 1.55
C GLN A 19 -5.88 34.50 3.04
N PRO A 20 -6.21 35.75 3.42
CA PRO A 20 -6.05 36.23 4.79
C PRO A 20 -7.04 35.57 5.77
N GLU A 21 -8.18 35.10 5.28
CA GLU A 21 -9.22 34.49 6.11
C GLU A 21 -8.83 33.09 6.58
N THR A 22 -9.01 32.84 7.88
CA THR A 22 -8.79 31.52 8.50
C THR A 22 -10.14 30.84 8.74
N THR A 23 -10.57 30.00 7.81
CA THR A 23 -11.76 29.15 7.99
C THR A 23 -11.32 27.71 8.32
N ASP A 24 -12.06 27.00 9.18
CA ASP A 24 -11.82 25.57 9.47
C ASP A 24 -11.85 24.69 8.20
N ALA A 25 -12.61 25.11 7.19
CA ALA A 25 -12.63 24.50 5.86
C ALA A 25 -11.24 24.46 5.18
N ILE A 26 -10.34 25.40 5.49
CA ILE A 26 -8.99 25.45 4.90
C ILE A 26 -8.08 24.38 5.53
N ARG A 27 -8.28 24.08 6.82
CA ARG A 27 -7.52 23.03 7.53
C ARG A 27 -7.89 21.64 7.01
N SER A 28 -9.19 21.36 6.92
CA SER A 28 -9.69 20.09 6.36
C SER A 28 -9.30 19.93 4.88
N ALA A 29 -9.26 21.01 4.10
CA ALA A 29 -8.75 20.98 2.73
C ALA A 29 -7.26 20.59 2.67
N HIS A 30 -6.42 21.09 3.57
CA HIS A 30 -4.99 20.75 3.60
C HIS A 30 -4.75 19.29 3.96
N GLU A 31 -5.45 18.77 4.97
CA GLU A 31 -5.42 17.37 5.34
C GLU A 31 -5.92 16.47 4.19
N GLY A 32 -7.00 16.88 3.51
CA GLY A 32 -7.56 16.17 2.36
C GLY A 32 -6.59 16.06 1.18
N VAL A 33 -5.83 17.12 0.88
CA VAL A 33 -4.79 17.10 -0.18
C VAL A 33 -3.67 16.13 0.20
N ILE A 34 -3.20 16.14 1.44
CA ILE A 34 -2.16 15.19 1.90
C ILE A 34 -2.68 13.75 1.79
N GLY A 35 -3.90 13.50 2.26
CA GLY A 35 -4.56 12.19 2.16
C GLY A 35 -4.62 11.68 0.72
N GLN A 36 -4.95 12.53 -0.24
CA GLN A 36 -4.97 12.16 -1.66
C GLN A 36 -3.59 11.80 -2.22
N ILE A 37 -2.52 12.51 -1.83
CA ILE A 37 -1.15 12.15 -2.25
C ILE A 37 -0.77 10.78 -1.68
N LEU A 38 -1.13 10.50 -0.43
CA LEU A 38 -0.87 9.20 0.22
C LEU A 38 -1.67 8.07 -0.44
N THR A 39 -2.94 8.30 -0.77
CA THR A 39 -3.75 7.34 -1.54
C THR A 39 -3.16 7.08 -2.92
N MET A 40 -2.66 8.13 -3.59
CA MET A 40 -1.96 7.98 -4.88
C MET A 40 -0.69 7.14 -4.76
N ASN A 41 0.04 7.27 -3.65
CA ASN A 41 1.21 6.45 -3.36
C ASN A 41 0.84 4.97 -3.17
N LEU A 42 -0.28 4.68 -2.49
CA LEU A 42 -0.80 3.30 -2.37
C LEU A 42 -1.19 2.73 -3.74
N LEU A 43 -1.91 3.49 -4.55
CA LEU A 43 -2.29 3.09 -5.91
C LEU A 43 -1.06 2.83 -6.78
N ARG A 44 -0.01 3.65 -6.65
CA ARG A 44 1.27 3.41 -7.34
C ARG A 44 1.92 2.09 -6.92
N ILE A 45 1.93 1.77 -5.62
CA ILE A 45 2.47 0.50 -5.12
C ILE A 45 1.70 -0.68 -5.69
N GLN A 46 0.36 -0.60 -5.76
CA GLN A 46 -0.46 -1.65 -6.37
C GLN A 46 -0.24 -1.76 -7.89
N ALA A 47 -0.19 -0.62 -8.59
CA ALA A 47 0.02 -0.56 -10.04
C ALA A 47 1.41 -1.02 -10.49
N PHE A 48 2.38 -1.09 -9.56
CA PHE A 48 3.70 -1.66 -9.85
C PHE A 48 3.60 -3.09 -10.39
N TRP A 49 2.69 -3.91 -9.85
CA TRP A 49 2.54 -5.30 -10.25
C TRP A 49 1.64 -5.50 -11.48
N SER A 50 0.86 -4.48 -11.87
CA SER A 50 -0.11 -4.62 -12.97
C SER A 50 0.50 -4.39 -14.35
N HIS A 51 1.52 -3.53 -14.49
CA HIS A 51 2.04 -3.18 -15.81
C HIS A 51 3.53 -2.82 -15.84
N TYR A 52 4.24 -3.25 -16.88
CA TYR A 52 5.69 -3.03 -17.01
C TYR A 52 6.07 -1.55 -17.10
N ARG A 53 5.24 -0.70 -17.72
CA ARG A 53 5.49 0.76 -17.82
C ARG A 53 5.54 1.42 -16.43
N PHE A 54 4.65 1.02 -15.52
CA PHE A 54 4.65 1.51 -14.13
C PHE A 54 5.90 1.07 -13.39
N ARG A 55 6.40 -0.15 -13.62
CA ARG A 55 7.66 -0.62 -13.04
C ARG A 55 8.85 0.23 -13.51
N ARG A 56 8.95 0.46 -14.82
CA ARG A 56 10.04 1.28 -15.41
C ARG A 56 9.99 2.74 -14.94
N GLN A 57 8.80 3.30 -14.76
CA GLN A 57 8.60 4.69 -14.32
C GLN A 57 8.46 4.86 -12.80
N ASN A 58 8.57 3.79 -12.00
CA ASN A 58 8.26 3.84 -10.57
C ASN A 58 9.11 4.87 -9.80
N ALA A 59 10.40 4.96 -10.11
CA ALA A 59 11.30 5.94 -9.49
C ALA A 59 10.88 7.39 -9.76
N LEU A 60 10.41 7.64 -10.98
CA LEU A 60 9.91 8.94 -11.40
C LEU A 60 8.57 9.27 -10.71
N LEU A 61 7.65 8.30 -10.63
CA LEU A 61 6.37 8.47 -9.93
C LEU A 61 6.60 8.73 -8.44
N ASN A 62 7.57 8.03 -7.84
CA ASN A 62 8.01 8.28 -6.48
C ASN A 62 8.51 9.72 -6.27
N ALA A 63 9.38 10.19 -7.16
CA ALA A 63 9.93 11.53 -7.06
C ALA A 63 8.86 12.61 -7.23
N LEU A 64 7.91 12.43 -8.15
CA LEU A 64 6.78 13.35 -8.32
C LEU A 64 5.90 13.43 -7.08
N LEU A 65 5.56 12.29 -6.46
CA LEU A 65 4.78 12.27 -5.22
C LEU A 65 5.52 12.99 -4.08
N HIS A 66 6.83 12.81 -3.96
CA HIS A 66 7.65 13.56 -3.01
C HIS A 66 7.68 15.07 -3.31
N GLN A 67 7.79 15.46 -4.58
CA GLN A 67 7.72 16.86 -4.98
C GLN A 67 6.36 17.47 -4.65
N GLN A 68 5.27 16.73 -4.86
CA GLN A 68 3.92 17.14 -4.48
C GLN A 68 3.77 17.31 -2.96
N LEU A 69 4.28 16.38 -2.15
CA LEU A 69 4.35 16.56 -0.69
C LEU A 69 5.24 17.73 -0.26
N ARG A 70 6.34 17.96 -0.97
CA ARG A 70 7.19 19.13 -0.70
C ARG A 70 6.46 20.42 -1.05
N LEU A 71 5.67 20.45 -2.12
CA LEU A 71 4.81 21.58 -2.48
C LEU A 71 3.78 21.87 -1.39
N THR A 72 3.12 20.86 -0.79
CA THR A 72 2.17 21.11 0.32
C THR A 72 2.85 21.76 1.53
N SER A 73 4.06 21.31 1.89
CA SER A 73 4.88 21.92 2.93
C SER A 73 5.26 23.37 2.61
N VAL A 74 5.66 23.64 1.36
CA VAL A 74 6.02 25.00 0.91
C VAL A 74 4.81 25.93 0.93
N ILE A 75 3.66 25.49 0.44
CA ILE A 75 2.39 26.24 0.48
C ILE A 75 2.03 26.62 1.92
N SER A 76 2.10 25.65 2.84
CA SER A 76 1.83 25.87 4.25
C SER A 76 2.83 26.84 4.89
N SER A 77 4.12 26.76 4.56
CA SER A 77 5.13 27.70 5.05
C SER A 77 4.92 29.12 4.52
N LEU A 78 4.56 29.29 3.25
CA LEU A 78 4.29 30.60 2.65
C LEU A 78 3.05 31.25 3.27
N ARG A 79 2.01 30.46 3.57
CA ARG A 79 0.85 30.94 4.35
C ARG A 79 1.28 31.46 5.72
N ARG A 80 2.07 30.68 6.47
CA ARG A 80 2.54 31.10 7.80
C ARG A 80 3.37 32.38 7.74
N MET A 81 4.21 32.51 6.72
CA MET A 81 4.99 33.74 6.49
C MET A 81 4.07 34.92 6.19
N LEU A 82 3.08 34.77 5.30
CA LEU A 82 2.12 35.82 4.95
C LEU A 82 1.27 36.28 6.14
N LEU A 83 0.73 35.33 6.92
CA LEU A 83 -0.13 35.66 8.07
C LEU A 83 0.63 36.35 9.20
N ASN A 84 1.91 36.02 9.38
CA ASN A 84 2.75 36.60 10.43
C ASN A 84 3.61 37.77 9.94
N TRP A 85 3.31 38.33 8.75
CA TRP A 85 4.01 39.48 8.20
C TRP A 85 3.23 40.77 8.50
N PRO A 86 3.69 41.62 9.43
CA PRO A 86 2.98 42.83 9.83
C PRO A 86 2.97 43.93 8.76
N THR A 87 4.02 44.03 7.95
CA THR A 87 4.21 45.07 6.93
C THR A 87 4.55 44.46 5.56
N PRO A 88 3.62 43.70 4.94
CA PRO A 88 3.84 43.18 3.59
C PRO A 88 3.78 44.32 2.56
N PRO A 89 4.56 44.25 1.46
CA PRO A 89 4.45 45.23 0.39
C PRO A 89 3.04 45.18 -0.25
N GLU A 90 2.49 46.35 -0.58
CA GLU A 90 1.11 46.50 -1.09
C GLU A 90 0.85 45.64 -2.34
N ASN A 91 1.84 45.52 -3.22
CA ASN A 91 1.76 44.75 -4.46
C ASN A 91 1.83 43.22 -4.27
N SER A 92 2.02 42.72 -3.04
CA SER A 92 2.22 41.28 -2.76
C SER A 92 1.06 40.40 -3.23
N ARG A 93 -0.18 40.81 -2.94
CA ARG A 93 -1.37 40.02 -3.28
C ARG A 93 -1.59 39.94 -4.78
N GLU A 94 -1.52 41.08 -5.47
CA GLU A 94 -1.69 41.14 -6.93
C GLU A 94 -0.66 40.29 -7.65
N VAL A 95 0.60 40.37 -7.22
CA VAL A 95 1.69 39.57 -7.80
C VAL A 95 1.48 38.08 -7.54
N ILE A 96 1.03 37.67 -6.35
CA ILE A 96 0.71 36.26 -6.04
C ILE A 96 -0.44 35.75 -6.91
N GLU A 97 -1.49 36.53 -7.11
CA GLU A 97 -2.63 36.15 -7.97
C GLU A 97 -2.22 36.04 -9.45
N GLN A 98 -1.46 37.02 -9.95
CA GLN A 98 -0.89 36.99 -11.31
C GLN A 98 0.04 35.78 -11.49
N LEU A 99 0.84 35.46 -10.48
CA LEU A 99 1.75 34.31 -10.46
C LEU A 99 0.98 32.98 -10.53
N LEU A 100 -0.04 32.80 -9.70
CA LEU A 100 -0.87 31.59 -9.69
C LEU A 100 -1.68 31.43 -10.98
N ALA A 101 -2.08 32.54 -11.62
CA ALA A 101 -2.70 32.53 -12.94
C ALA A 101 -1.69 32.15 -14.04
N ALA A 102 -0.45 32.67 -13.98
CA ALA A 102 0.62 32.32 -14.90
C ALA A 102 1.01 30.83 -14.80
N LEU A 103 1.12 30.28 -13.58
CA LEU A 103 1.42 28.87 -13.33
C LEU A 103 0.31 27.92 -13.78
N ALA A 104 -0.91 28.41 -14.02
CA ALA A 104 -1.99 27.60 -14.61
C ALA A 104 -1.76 27.30 -16.10
N LYS A 105 -0.96 28.12 -16.79
CA LYS A 105 -0.72 27.98 -18.23
C LYS A 105 0.19 26.76 -18.49
N PRO A 106 -0.13 25.90 -19.49
CA PRO A 106 0.66 24.70 -19.79
C PRO A 106 2.13 24.99 -20.18
N ARG A 107 2.39 26.17 -20.75
CA ARG A 107 3.72 26.64 -21.18
C ARG A 107 4.26 27.76 -20.29
N ALA A 108 4.03 27.67 -18.98
CA ALA A 108 4.60 28.63 -18.06
C ALA A 108 6.13 28.48 -18.03
N ASP A 109 6.84 29.52 -18.45
CA ASP A 109 8.30 29.54 -18.48
C ASP A 109 8.89 30.19 -17.23
N SER A 110 10.11 29.75 -16.89
CA SER A 110 10.86 30.30 -15.74
C SER A 110 11.09 31.81 -15.87
N TYR A 111 11.23 32.32 -17.09
CA TYR A 111 11.44 33.74 -17.36
C TYR A 111 10.18 34.57 -17.05
N THR A 112 9.02 34.12 -17.53
CA THR A 112 7.73 34.79 -17.26
C THR A 112 7.44 34.84 -15.76
N VAL A 113 7.71 33.75 -15.05
CA VAL A 113 7.55 33.69 -13.59
C VAL A 113 8.54 34.60 -12.87
N ALA A 114 9.80 34.66 -13.31
CA ALA A 114 10.79 35.57 -12.75
C ALA A 114 10.40 37.04 -12.94
N ARG A 115 9.85 37.41 -14.11
CA ARG A 115 9.36 38.77 -14.38
C ARG A 115 8.20 39.17 -13.48
N ILE A 116 7.28 38.24 -13.20
CA ILE A 116 6.15 38.48 -12.29
C ILE A 116 6.64 38.66 -10.85
N ILE A 117 7.65 37.90 -10.41
CA ILE A 117 8.17 37.97 -9.03
C ILE A 117 9.18 39.13 -8.84
N ALA A 118 9.76 39.67 -9.91
CA ALA A 118 10.78 40.72 -9.84
C ALA A 118 10.38 41.96 -9.02
N PRO A 119 9.15 42.50 -9.10
CA PRO A 119 8.71 43.62 -8.28
C PRO A 119 8.68 43.33 -6.77
N LEU A 120 8.60 42.05 -6.37
CA LEU A 120 8.65 41.63 -4.96
C LEU A 120 10.06 41.44 -4.43
N ARG A 121 11.10 41.75 -5.20
CA ARG A 121 12.48 41.61 -4.74
C ARG A 121 12.74 42.59 -3.58
N PRO A 122 13.25 42.13 -2.43
CA PRO A 122 13.64 43.02 -1.33
C PRO A 122 14.77 43.94 -1.78
N GLN A 123 14.65 45.22 -1.44
CA GLN A 123 15.69 46.23 -1.66
C GLN A 123 16.60 46.38 -0.44
N ASP A 124 16.07 46.10 0.75
CA ASP A 124 16.80 46.11 2.01
C ASP A 124 17.31 44.69 2.34
N GLU A 125 18.63 44.54 2.49
CA GLU A 125 19.25 43.26 2.86
C GLU A 125 19.03 42.89 4.33
N GLN A 126 18.61 43.83 5.17
CA GLN A 126 18.35 43.61 6.60
C GLN A 126 16.93 43.11 6.88
N ASP A 127 16.01 43.18 5.91
CA ASP A 127 14.67 42.60 6.05
C ASP A 127 14.67 41.09 5.75
N TYR A 128 15.05 40.32 6.78
CA TYR A 128 15.07 38.86 6.74
C TYR A 128 13.70 38.24 6.42
N ARG A 129 12.58 38.87 6.80
CA ARG A 129 11.23 38.32 6.55
C ARG A 129 10.88 38.42 5.07
N HIS A 130 11.14 39.57 4.46
CA HIS A 130 10.95 39.79 3.04
C HIS A 130 11.86 38.88 2.20
N LEU A 131 13.14 38.80 2.56
CA LEU A 131 14.09 37.87 1.93
C LEU A 131 13.64 36.42 2.01
N ALA A 132 13.26 35.94 3.19
CA ALA A 132 12.82 34.56 3.39
C ALA A 132 11.55 34.24 2.59
N PHE A 133 10.57 35.16 2.57
CA PHE A 133 9.36 35.00 1.79
C PHE A 133 9.68 34.95 0.28
N TRP A 134 10.47 35.89 -0.22
CA TRP A 134 10.85 35.97 -1.63
C TRP A 134 11.59 34.72 -2.10
N GLN A 135 12.57 34.25 -1.33
CA GLN A 135 13.31 33.00 -1.61
C GLN A 135 12.38 31.78 -1.59
N ARG A 136 11.46 31.71 -0.61
CA ARG A 136 10.51 30.60 -0.49
C ARG A 136 9.48 30.60 -1.62
N LEU A 137 9.04 31.77 -2.09
CA LEU A 137 8.14 31.92 -3.21
C LEU A 137 8.82 31.53 -4.53
N ARG A 138 10.06 31.99 -4.75
CA ARG A 138 10.89 31.55 -5.88
C ARG A 138 11.08 30.04 -5.88
N TYR A 139 11.34 29.46 -4.71
CA TYR A 139 11.47 28.01 -4.54
C TYR A 139 10.18 27.26 -4.90
N PHE A 140 9.02 27.76 -4.46
CA PHE A 140 7.71 27.21 -4.84
C PHE A 140 7.54 27.18 -6.35
N CYS A 141 7.81 28.28 -7.03
CA CYS A 141 7.68 28.40 -8.48
C CYS A 141 8.59 27.45 -9.24
N GLN A 142 9.86 27.38 -8.85
CA GLN A 142 10.82 26.46 -9.48
C GLN A 142 10.39 25.01 -9.29
N LEU A 143 9.94 24.64 -8.09
CA LEU A 143 9.47 23.29 -7.78
C LEU A 143 8.20 22.94 -8.58
N TYR A 144 7.24 23.88 -8.66
CA TYR A 144 5.99 23.68 -9.40
C TYR A 144 6.26 23.52 -10.90
N LEU A 145 7.03 24.43 -11.52
CA LEU A 145 7.40 24.36 -12.93
C LEU A 145 8.15 23.07 -13.28
N ARG A 146 9.10 22.65 -12.42
CA ARG A 146 9.83 21.39 -12.60
C ARG A 146 8.90 20.19 -12.58
N SER A 147 7.98 20.13 -11.62
CA SER A 147 6.99 19.05 -11.52
C SER A 147 6.03 19.05 -12.72
N SER A 148 5.58 20.22 -13.18
CA SER A 148 4.72 20.37 -14.36
C SER A 148 5.42 19.89 -15.64
N ARG A 149 6.68 20.28 -15.85
CA ARG A 149 7.50 19.81 -16.99
C ARG A 149 7.68 18.29 -16.96
N GLN A 150 7.96 17.72 -15.79
CA GLN A 150 8.10 16.27 -15.64
C GLN A 150 6.79 15.52 -15.93
N LEU A 151 5.65 16.06 -15.47
CA LEU A 151 4.33 15.53 -15.79
C LEU A 151 4.04 15.56 -17.30
N TYR A 152 4.39 16.68 -17.96
CA TYR A 152 4.25 16.82 -19.41
C TYR A 152 5.08 15.79 -20.18
N LEU A 153 6.34 15.57 -19.79
CA LEU A 153 7.23 14.58 -20.42
C LEU A 153 6.71 13.14 -20.30
N ILE A 154 6.05 12.82 -19.19
CA ILE A 154 5.42 11.50 -18.99
C ILE A 154 4.21 11.33 -19.90
N GLU A 155 3.40 12.39 -20.02
CA GLU A 155 2.22 12.42 -20.89
C GLU A 155 2.61 12.32 -22.36
N SER A 156 3.68 13.01 -22.77
CA SER A 156 4.21 12.97 -24.13
C SER A 156 4.96 11.67 -24.47
N GLY A 157 5.09 10.73 -23.52
CA GLY A 157 5.78 9.46 -23.74
C GLY A 157 7.29 9.60 -23.94
N ALA A 158 7.91 10.68 -23.45
CA ALA A 158 9.35 10.89 -23.60
C ALA A 158 10.15 9.73 -22.98
N PRO A 159 11.29 9.34 -23.59
CA PRO A 159 12.10 8.25 -23.08
C PRO A 159 12.62 8.60 -21.67
N VAL A 160 12.56 7.60 -20.77
CA VAL A 160 12.87 7.76 -19.34
C VAL A 160 14.29 8.32 -19.12
N ASP A 161 15.22 8.05 -20.04
CA ASP A 161 16.62 8.46 -19.97
C ASP A 161 16.82 9.98 -20.08
N GLN A 162 15.89 10.67 -20.76
CA GLN A 162 15.87 12.14 -20.83
C GLN A 162 15.39 12.79 -19.52
N ILE A 163 14.78 12.02 -18.62
CA ILE A 163 14.21 12.53 -17.37
C ILE A 163 15.19 12.29 -16.22
N HIS A 164 16.16 13.20 -16.07
CA HIS A 164 17.11 13.14 -14.96
C HIS A 164 16.43 13.43 -13.62
N ILE A 165 16.20 12.37 -12.84
CA ILE A 165 15.62 12.43 -11.51
C ILE A 165 16.61 11.84 -10.50
N ARG A 166 16.92 12.63 -9.47
CA ARG A 166 17.61 12.12 -8.28
C ARG A 166 16.67 11.13 -7.60
N ARG A 167 17.06 9.85 -7.56
CA ARG A 167 16.27 8.79 -6.89
C ARG A 167 15.97 9.23 -5.46
N THR A 168 14.69 9.39 -5.15
CA THR A 168 14.22 9.63 -3.78
C THR A 168 13.91 8.29 -3.11
N PRO A 169 14.15 8.15 -1.79
CA PRO A 169 13.73 6.97 -1.05
C PRO A 169 12.20 6.80 -1.17
N GLY A 170 11.69 5.58 -1.02
CA GLY A 170 10.24 5.34 -1.04
C GLY A 170 9.55 5.97 0.18
N LEU A 171 8.29 6.45 0.01
CA LEU A 171 7.48 6.93 1.14
C LEU A 171 7.20 5.83 2.18
N ALA A 172 7.10 4.57 1.72
CA ALA A 172 6.97 3.40 2.59
C ALA A 172 8.37 2.95 3.01
N ARG A 173 8.88 3.51 4.11
CA ARG A 173 10.31 3.46 4.42
C ARG A 173 10.72 2.37 5.40
N HIS A 174 9.77 1.69 6.03
CA HIS A 174 10.09 0.79 7.13
C HIS A 174 9.50 -0.61 6.96
N THR A 175 10.35 -1.54 6.57
CA THR A 175 10.14 -2.98 6.78
C THR A 175 10.83 -3.37 8.09
N ASP A 176 10.07 -3.92 9.04
CA ASP A 176 10.67 -4.47 10.27
C ASP A 176 11.35 -5.80 9.93
N ASN A 177 12.63 -5.72 9.55
CA ASN A 177 13.42 -6.89 9.16
C ASN A 177 13.51 -7.93 10.29
N ALA A 178 13.45 -7.51 11.56
CA ALA A 178 13.50 -8.44 12.68
C ALA A 178 12.20 -9.26 12.79
N GLU A 179 11.03 -8.64 12.56
CA GLU A 179 9.77 -9.38 12.50
C GLU A 179 9.70 -10.29 11.26
N ALA A 180 10.26 -9.84 10.13
CA ALA A 180 10.36 -10.66 8.92
C ALA A 180 11.22 -11.91 9.16
N ILE A 181 12.40 -11.76 9.78
CA ILE A 181 13.27 -12.88 10.15
C ILE A 181 12.55 -13.81 11.13
N TRP A 182 11.88 -13.27 12.16
CA TRP A 182 11.15 -14.08 13.13
C TRP A 182 10.04 -14.92 12.48
N SER A 183 9.28 -14.32 11.57
CA SER A 183 8.27 -15.05 10.79
C SER A 183 8.90 -16.09 9.86
N GLY A 184 10.07 -15.80 9.29
CA GLY A 184 10.86 -16.74 8.48
C GLY A 184 11.32 -17.95 9.28
N VAL A 185 11.92 -17.73 10.47
CA VAL A 185 12.36 -18.79 11.38
C VAL A 185 11.19 -19.67 11.80
N ARG A 186 10.04 -19.09 12.18
CA ARG A 186 8.84 -19.87 12.49
C ARG A 186 8.44 -20.77 11.33
N THR A 187 8.35 -20.21 10.11
CA THR A 187 7.95 -20.97 8.92
C THR A 187 8.94 -22.09 8.63
N PHE A 188 10.24 -21.82 8.75
CA PHE A 188 11.30 -22.81 8.61
C PHE A 188 11.11 -23.95 9.62
N CYS A 189 11.01 -23.66 10.92
CA CYS A 189 10.79 -24.67 11.95
C CYS A 189 9.53 -25.52 11.69
N THR A 190 8.41 -24.89 11.33
CA THR A 190 7.16 -25.59 11.01
C THR A 190 7.37 -26.59 9.86
N LEU A 191 7.97 -26.14 8.76
CA LEU A 191 8.18 -27.00 7.58
C LEU A 191 9.22 -28.08 7.82
N THR A 192 10.29 -27.79 8.57
CA THR A 192 11.29 -28.79 8.94
C THR A 192 10.68 -29.88 9.82
N VAL A 193 9.85 -29.53 10.81
CA VAL A 193 9.18 -30.52 11.68
C VAL A 193 8.22 -31.39 10.88
N ILE A 194 7.37 -30.79 10.04
CA ILE A 194 6.42 -31.54 9.20
C ILE A 194 7.17 -32.42 8.20
N GLY A 195 8.20 -31.88 7.54
CA GLY A 195 9.01 -32.61 6.57
C GLY A 195 9.76 -33.78 7.22
N ALA A 196 10.43 -33.55 8.34
CA ALA A 196 11.13 -34.61 9.07
C ALA A 196 10.17 -35.72 9.54
N TRP A 197 9.00 -35.33 10.06
CA TRP A 197 7.99 -36.30 10.46
C TRP A 197 7.42 -37.07 9.27
N SER A 198 7.07 -36.39 8.18
CA SER A 198 6.54 -37.02 6.96
C SER A 198 7.54 -38.01 6.36
N ILE A 199 8.82 -37.65 6.28
CA ILE A 199 9.88 -38.52 5.74
C ILE A 199 10.12 -39.71 6.69
N GLY A 200 10.23 -39.45 8.00
CA GLY A 200 10.50 -40.50 8.98
C GLY A 200 9.35 -41.50 9.14
N ALA A 201 8.11 -41.04 9.05
CA ALA A 201 6.91 -41.89 9.11
C ALA A 201 6.57 -42.52 7.74
N GLN A 202 7.32 -42.20 6.67
CA GLN A 202 6.98 -42.57 5.30
C GLN A 202 5.53 -42.24 4.93
N TRP A 203 5.05 -41.07 5.39
CA TRP A 203 3.65 -40.71 5.29
C TRP A 203 3.29 -40.24 3.89
N GLU A 204 2.49 -41.04 3.17
CA GLU A 204 2.12 -40.82 1.77
C GLU A 204 1.48 -39.45 1.51
N SER A 205 0.54 -39.01 2.37
CA SER A 205 -0.12 -37.70 2.25
C SER A 205 0.66 -36.54 2.89
N GLY A 206 1.89 -36.79 3.37
CA GLY A 206 2.75 -35.77 3.99
C GLY A 206 3.03 -34.52 3.13
N PRO A 207 3.20 -34.62 1.79
CA PRO A 207 3.27 -33.43 0.94
C PRO A 207 2.04 -32.51 1.04
N GLY A 208 0.84 -33.09 1.20
CA GLY A 208 -0.40 -32.35 1.43
C GLY A 208 -0.38 -31.56 2.74
N ALA A 209 0.12 -32.17 3.82
CA ALA A 209 0.32 -31.49 5.10
C ALA A 209 1.32 -30.32 4.97
N LEU A 210 2.43 -30.55 4.28
CA LEU A 210 3.51 -29.56 4.14
C LEU A 210 3.07 -28.34 3.30
N THR A 211 2.32 -28.56 2.22
CA THR A 211 1.78 -27.48 1.37
C THR A 211 0.78 -26.60 2.12
N LEU A 212 -0.18 -27.19 2.83
CA LEU A 212 -1.16 -26.42 3.61
C LEU A 212 -0.52 -25.69 4.79
N ALA A 213 0.51 -26.28 5.40
CA ALA A 213 1.30 -25.61 6.42
C ALA A 213 2.06 -24.39 5.88
N ALA A 214 2.70 -24.53 4.72
CA ALA A 214 3.39 -23.44 4.05
C ALA A 214 2.43 -22.29 3.69
N ILE A 215 1.29 -22.61 3.07
CA ILE A 215 0.26 -21.63 2.71
C ILE A 215 -0.25 -20.89 3.97
N SER A 216 -0.51 -21.63 5.04
CA SER A 216 -0.95 -21.05 6.32
C SER A 216 0.09 -20.12 6.92
N CYS A 217 1.36 -20.53 6.93
CA CYS A 217 2.46 -19.69 7.44
C CYS A 217 2.60 -18.39 6.65
N VAL A 218 2.53 -18.44 5.33
CA VAL A 218 2.65 -17.26 4.46
C VAL A 218 1.44 -16.33 4.64
N LEU A 219 0.22 -16.84 4.49
CA LEU A 219 -1.00 -16.01 4.55
C LEU A 219 -1.16 -15.31 5.90
N TYR A 220 -0.88 -16.00 7.00
CA TYR A 220 -1.10 -15.45 8.34
C TYR A 220 0.12 -14.73 8.93
N SER A 221 1.27 -14.73 8.26
CA SER A 221 2.43 -13.93 8.69
C SER A 221 2.18 -12.42 8.65
N ILE A 222 1.27 -11.95 7.78
CA ILE A 222 0.99 -10.54 7.54
C ILE A 222 -0.23 -10.05 8.36
N VAL A 223 -0.99 -10.98 8.95
CA VAL A 223 -2.23 -10.66 9.68
C VAL A 223 -1.92 -10.22 11.11
N ALA A 224 -2.59 -9.16 11.57
CA ALA A 224 -2.39 -8.62 12.92
C ALA A 224 -2.78 -9.60 14.05
N THR A 225 -3.79 -10.45 13.82
CA THR A 225 -4.29 -11.45 14.78
C THR A 225 -4.24 -12.86 14.20
N PRO A 226 -3.04 -13.44 14.01
CA PRO A 226 -2.87 -14.70 13.28
C PRO A 226 -3.61 -15.86 13.95
N PHE A 227 -3.63 -15.91 15.28
CA PHE A 227 -4.30 -16.97 16.03
C PHE A 227 -5.80 -17.06 15.73
N LYS A 228 -6.51 -15.92 15.70
CA LYS A 228 -7.95 -15.91 15.42
C LYS A 228 -8.24 -16.40 14.00
N SER A 229 -7.46 -15.95 13.03
CA SER A 229 -7.63 -16.34 11.63
C SER A 229 -7.28 -17.80 11.37
N LEU A 230 -6.29 -18.34 12.07
CA LEU A 230 -5.84 -19.72 11.90
C LEU A 230 -6.75 -20.71 12.65
N SER A 231 -7.32 -20.31 13.80
CA SER A 231 -8.43 -21.05 14.44
C SER A 231 -9.68 -21.07 13.57
N LEU A 232 -9.99 -19.96 12.88
CA LEU A 232 -11.07 -19.93 11.89
C LEU A 232 -10.80 -20.91 10.75
N LEU A 233 -9.57 -20.92 10.22
CA LEU A 233 -9.17 -21.85 9.16
C LEU A 233 -9.33 -23.31 9.61
N MET A 234 -8.86 -23.68 10.81
CA MET A 234 -9.03 -25.03 11.35
C MET A 234 -10.50 -25.46 11.39
N ARG A 235 -11.39 -24.60 11.90
CA ARG A 235 -12.83 -24.86 11.90
C ARG A 235 -13.37 -25.04 10.48
N THR A 236 -12.92 -24.21 9.54
CA THR A 236 -13.33 -24.30 8.13
C THR A 236 -12.89 -25.62 7.51
N LEU A 237 -11.65 -26.07 7.75
CA LEU A 237 -11.13 -27.32 7.17
C LEU A 237 -11.86 -28.55 7.70
N VAL A 238 -12.22 -28.57 8.99
CA VAL A 238 -13.04 -29.65 9.57
C VAL A 238 -14.43 -29.69 8.92
N LEU A 239 -15.09 -28.53 8.80
CA LEU A 239 -16.39 -28.43 8.13
C LEU A 239 -16.30 -28.87 6.66
N LEU A 240 -15.23 -28.48 5.98
CA LEU A 240 -15.00 -28.80 4.58
C LEU A 240 -14.67 -30.29 4.38
N SER A 241 -13.96 -30.91 5.31
CA SER A 241 -13.72 -32.36 5.32
C SER A 241 -15.04 -33.14 5.46
N LEU A 242 -15.95 -32.71 6.33
CA LEU A 242 -17.26 -33.34 6.48
C LEU A 242 -18.13 -33.13 5.23
N PHE A 243 -18.14 -31.91 4.70
CA PHE A 243 -18.88 -31.59 3.48
C PHE A 243 -18.36 -32.36 2.26
N SER A 244 -17.04 -32.38 2.06
CA SER A 244 -16.41 -33.13 0.96
C SER A 244 -16.63 -34.63 1.07
N PHE A 245 -16.74 -35.18 2.28
CA PHE A 245 -17.10 -36.59 2.47
C PHE A 245 -18.49 -36.89 1.88
N VAL A 246 -19.50 -36.08 2.23
CA VAL A 246 -20.87 -36.22 1.70
C VAL A 246 -20.90 -36.03 0.19
N VAL A 247 -20.18 -35.04 -0.34
CA VAL A 247 -20.15 -34.78 -1.79
C VAL A 247 -19.43 -35.89 -2.54
N LYS A 248 -18.26 -36.35 -2.07
CA LYS A 248 -17.44 -37.33 -2.78
C LYS A 248 -18.01 -38.75 -2.73
N PHE A 249 -18.57 -39.17 -1.60
CA PHE A 249 -19.10 -40.54 -1.45
C PHE A 249 -20.62 -40.65 -1.62
N GLY A 250 -21.36 -39.54 -1.46
CA GLY A 250 -22.81 -39.53 -1.66
C GLY A 250 -23.21 -39.10 -3.08
N LEU A 251 -22.72 -37.93 -3.50
CA LEU A 251 -23.17 -37.29 -4.74
C LEU A 251 -22.31 -37.65 -5.96
N MET A 252 -20.98 -37.59 -5.84
CA MET A 252 -20.06 -37.83 -6.97
C MET A 252 -20.19 -39.24 -7.56
N VAL A 253 -20.49 -40.25 -6.74
CA VAL A 253 -20.73 -41.63 -7.21
C VAL A 253 -21.89 -41.70 -8.21
N GLN A 254 -22.85 -40.77 -8.14
CA GLN A 254 -24.01 -40.70 -9.04
C GLN A 254 -23.77 -39.83 -10.27
N ILE A 255 -22.72 -39.01 -10.26
CA ILE A 255 -22.42 -38.06 -11.32
C ILE A 255 -21.45 -38.71 -12.32
N THR A 256 -21.92 -38.93 -13.53
CA THR A 256 -21.12 -39.53 -14.61
C THR A 256 -20.51 -38.50 -15.54
N ASP A 257 -21.21 -37.37 -15.73
CA ASP A 257 -20.83 -36.34 -16.71
C ASP A 257 -20.46 -35.01 -16.05
N LEU A 258 -19.55 -34.28 -16.71
CA LEU A 258 -19.12 -32.95 -16.27
C LEU A 258 -20.27 -31.95 -16.15
N TRP A 259 -21.27 -32.00 -17.04
CA TRP A 259 -22.39 -31.05 -17.00
C TRP A 259 -23.26 -31.23 -15.75
N GLN A 260 -23.43 -32.46 -15.26
CA GLN A 260 -24.16 -32.75 -14.01
C GLN A 260 -23.38 -32.18 -12.82
N PHE A 261 -22.06 -32.32 -12.83
CA PHE A 261 -21.20 -31.72 -11.82
C PHE A 261 -21.29 -30.19 -11.82
N LEU A 262 -21.31 -29.55 -13.00
CA LEU A 262 -21.47 -28.10 -13.12
C LEU A 262 -22.83 -27.62 -12.61
N LEU A 263 -23.92 -28.35 -12.89
CA LEU A 263 -25.25 -28.02 -12.37
C LEU A 263 -25.34 -28.11 -10.85
N PHE A 264 -24.51 -28.91 -10.20
CA PHE A 264 -24.39 -28.94 -8.74
C PHE A 264 -23.49 -27.79 -8.23
N LEU A 265 -22.32 -27.61 -8.83
CA LEU A 265 -21.28 -26.71 -8.35
C LEU A 265 -21.65 -25.23 -8.57
N PHE A 266 -22.36 -24.91 -9.66
CA PHE A 266 -22.81 -23.55 -9.95
C PHE A 266 -23.73 -22.97 -8.86
N PRO A 267 -24.90 -23.59 -8.53
CA PRO A 267 -25.76 -23.07 -7.48
C PRO A 267 -25.07 -23.10 -6.11
N LEU A 268 -24.21 -24.09 -5.85
CA LEU A 268 -23.43 -24.14 -4.61
C LEU A 268 -22.50 -22.93 -4.46
N PHE A 269 -21.72 -22.58 -5.48
CA PHE A 269 -20.83 -21.41 -5.39
C PHE A 269 -21.59 -20.09 -5.38
N VAL A 270 -22.68 -19.97 -6.16
CA VAL A 270 -23.53 -18.77 -6.15
C VAL A 270 -24.13 -18.56 -4.75
N THR A 271 -24.70 -19.61 -4.14
CA THR A 271 -25.27 -19.51 -2.79
C THR A 271 -24.21 -19.16 -1.74
N MET A 272 -23.05 -19.81 -1.75
CA MET A 272 -21.94 -19.47 -0.83
C MET A 272 -21.44 -18.03 -1.02
N GLN A 273 -21.34 -17.56 -2.27
CA GLN A 273 -20.92 -16.19 -2.56
C GLN A 273 -21.97 -15.17 -2.13
N LEU A 274 -23.27 -15.47 -2.27
CA LEU A 274 -24.36 -14.64 -1.76
C LEU A 274 -24.33 -14.58 -0.22
N LEU A 275 -24.16 -15.72 0.45
CA LEU A 275 -24.05 -15.78 1.92
C LEU A 275 -22.84 -15.00 2.44
N LYS A 276 -21.71 -15.05 1.72
CA LYS A 276 -20.54 -14.22 2.02
C LYS A 276 -20.87 -12.72 1.99
N LEU A 277 -21.67 -12.27 1.03
CA LEU A 277 -22.07 -10.86 0.89
C LEU A 277 -23.13 -10.46 1.93
N GLN A 278 -24.09 -11.34 2.23
CA GLN A 278 -25.17 -11.07 3.18
C GLN A 278 -24.72 -11.16 4.64
N MET A 279 -23.72 -11.98 4.95
CA MET A 279 -23.24 -12.21 6.32
C MET A 279 -21.80 -11.67 6.52
N PRO A 280 -21.60 -10.35 6.65
CA PRO A 280 -20.26 -9.75 6.74
C PRO A 280 -19.45 -10.27 7.93
N LYS A 281 -20.11 -10.67 9.03
CA LYS A 281 -19.47 -11.28 10.21
C LYS A 281 -18.83 -12.65 9.92
N LEU A 282 -19.40 -13.41 8.98
CA LEU A 282 -18.93 -14.74 8.58
C LEU A 282 -18.26 -14.74 7.20
N ALA A 283 -18.05 -13.57 6.59
CA ALA A 283 -17.50 -13.46 5.23
C ALA A 283 -16.14 -14.16 5.09
N GLY A 284 -15.31 -14.16 6.14
CA GLY A 284 -14.04 -14.89 6.17
C GLY A 284 -14.22 -16.41 6.09
N LEU A 285 -15.21 -16.97 6.81
CA LEU A 285 -15.54 -18.40 6.80
C LEU A 285 -16.02 -18.83 5.41
N TRP A 286 -17.00 -18.13 4.85
CA TRP A 286 -17.52 -18.41 3.51
C TRP A 286 -16.43 -18.26 2.43
N GLY A 287 -15.58 -17.24 2.55
CA GLY A 287 -14.44 -17.06 1.64
C GLY A 287 -13.46 -18.23 1.68
N GLN A 288 -13.10 -18.71 2.87
CA GLN A 288 -12.23 -19.88 3.02
C GLN A 288 -12.88 -21.16 2.51
N LEU A 289 -14.18 -21.39 2.78
CA LEU A 289 -14.91 -22.55 2.23
C LEU A 289 -14.82 -22.56 0.70
N ILE A 290 -15.13 -21.44 0.04
CA ILE A 290 -15.07 -21.33 -1.43
C ILE A 290 -13.66 -21.65 -1.95
N VAL A 291 -12.62 -21.05 -1.35
CA VAL A 291 -11.23 -21.19 -1.83
C VAL A 291 -10.69 -22.60 -1.62
N PHE A 292 -10.92 -23.22 -0.46
CA PHE A 292 -10.35 -24.52 -0.15
C PHE A 292 -11.18 -25.70 -0.69
N MET A 293 -12.45 -25.48 -1.05
CA MET A 293 -13.35 -26.56 -1.47
C MET A 293 -12.83 -27.38 -2.65
N GLY A 294 -12.22 -26.72 -3.65
CA GLY A 294 -11.63 -27.44 -4.78
C GLY A 294 -10.56 -28.44 -4.35
N SER A 295 -9.74 -28.09 -3.36
CA SER A 295 -8.68 -28.96 -2.84
C SER A 295 -9.21 -30.14 -2.03
N PHE A 296 -10.36 -30.02 -1.37
CA PHE A 296 -10.93 -31.09 -0.53
C PHE A 296 -11.83 -32.05 -1.31
N ILE A 297 -12.58 -31.55 -2.30
CA ILE A 297 -13.41 -32.43 -3.13
C ILE A 297 -12.53 -33.27 -4.06
N ALA A 298 -11.49 -32.65 -4.66
CA ALA A 298 -10.47 -33.27 -5.52
C ALA A 298 -11.00 -34.46 -6.32
N VAL A 299 -11.64 -34.17 -7.46
CA VAL A 299 -12.24 -35.19 -8.34
C VAL A 299 -11.20 -35.61 -9.38
N PRO A 300 -10.60 -36.81 -9.27
CA PRO A 300 -9.73 -37.33 -10.32
C PRO A 300 -10.56 -37.72 -11.55
N ASN A 301 -9.92 -37.72 -12.72
CA ASN A 301 -10.48 -38.28 -13.95
C ASN A 301 -9.48 -39.30 -14.50
N PRO A 302 -9.77 -40.62 -14.46
CA PRO A 302 -11.05 -41.25 -14.09
C PRO A 302 -11.39 -41.14 -12.59
N PRO A 303 -12.69 -41.20 -12.22
CA PRO A 303 -13.12 -41.09 -10.83
C PRO A 303 -12.70 -42.32 -10.02
N VAL A 304 -11.88 -42.11 -8.98
CA VAL A 304 -11.45 -43.13 -8.03
C VAL A 304 -11.98 -42.75 -6.65
N TYR A 305 -12.71 -43.67 -6.03
CA TYR A 305 -13.36 -43.50 -4.72
C TYR A 305 -12.66 -44.34 -3.66
N ASP A 306 -11.45 -43.94 -3.27
CA ASP A 306 -10.75 -44.55 -2.14
C ASP A 306 -11.04 -43.76 -0.85
N PHE A 307 -11.59 -44.47 0.15
CA PHE A 307 -11.91 -43.90 1.46
C PHE A 307 -10.67 -43.70 2.34
N ALA A 308 -9.71 -44.63 2.30
CA ALA A 308 -8.48 -44.55 3.08
C ALA A 308 -7.65 -43.34 2.62
N ASP A 309 -7.47 -43.19 1.31
CA ASP A 309 -6.73 -42.06 0.74
C ASP A 309 -7.42 -40.73 1.04
N PHE A 310 -8.75 -40.69 0.94
CA PHE A 310 -9.52 -39.47 1.25
C PHE A 310 -9.37 -39.05 2.72
N LEU A 311 -9.45 -39.98 3.66
CA LEU A 311 -9.24 -39.69 5.07
C LEU A 311 -7.79 -39.28 5.33
N ASN A 312 -6.82 -39.98 4.73
CA ASN A 312 -5.40 -39.69 4.90
C ASN A 312 -5.04 -38.29 4.37
N ASP A 313 -5.52 -37.92 3.18
CA ASP A 313 -5.28 -36.61 2.57
C ASP A 313 -5.93 -35.46 3.37
N ASN A 314 -7.17 -35.64 3.82
CA ASN A 314 -7.85 -34.61 4.61
C ASN A 314 -7.26 -34.46 6.02
N THR A 315 -6.92 -35.58 6.67
CA THR A 315 -6.21 -35.54 7.96
C THR A 315 -4.84 -34.89 7.80
N ALA A 316 -4.11 -35.16 6.71
CA ALA A 316 -2.85 -34.50 6.40
C ALA A 316 -2.99 -32.97 6.30
N LYS A 317 -3.99 -32.49 5.54
CA LYS A 317 -4.28 -31.05 5.44
C LYS A 317 -4.60 -30.42 6.79
N ILE A 318 -5.45 -31.07 7.60
CA ILE A 318 -5.82 -30.58 8.94
C ILE A 318 -4.60 -30.56 9.87
N VAL A 319 -3.78 -31.61 9.87
CA VAL A 319 -2.55 -31.70 10.68
C VAL A 319 -1.54 -30.62 10.26
N GLY A 320 -1.36 -30.38 8.97
CA GLY A 320 -0.48 -29.31 8.47
C GLY A 320 -0.87 -27.93 8.99
N VAL A 321 -2.17 -27.63 9.01
CA VAL A 321 -2.68 -26.38 9.59
C VAL A 321 -2.61 -26.39 11.11
N ALA A 322 -2.83 -27.53 11.78
CA ALA A 322 -2.69 -27.66 13.24
C ALA A 322 -1.26 -27.41 13.72
N ILE A 323 -0.25 -27.92 13.00
CA ILE A 323 1.16 -27.70 13.35
C ILE A 323 1.54 -26.24 13.09
N SER A 324 1.03 -25.65 12.00
CA SER A 324 1.19 -24.20 11.76
C SER A 324 0.55 -23.40 12.89
N TRP A 325 -0.66 -23.75 13.30
CA TRP A 325 -1.37 -23.14 14.43
C TRP A 325 -0.53 -23.18 15.71
N LEU A 326 0.03 -24.35 16.02
CA LEU A 326 0.89 -24.55 17.17
C LEU A 326 2.16 -23.70 17.07
N ALA A 327 2.78 -23.63 15.89
CA ALA A 327 3.94 -22.78 15.66
C ALA A 327 3.64 -21.29 15.88
N PHE A 328 2.46 -20.79 15.47
CA PHE A 328 2.04 -19.42 15.79
C PHE A 328 1.72 -19.20 17.27
N ALA A 329 1.29 -20.26 17.98
CA ALA A 329 1.02 -20.20 19.41
C ALA A 329 2.30 -20.19 20.27
N ILE A 330 3.30 -20.97 19.86
CA ILE A 330 4.62 -21.06 20.51
C ILE A 330 5.50 -19.87 20.11
N LEU A 331 5.71 -19.66 18.80
CA LEU A 331 6.50 -18.57 18.24
C LEU A 331 5.58 -17.38 17.93
N ARG A 332 5.09 -16.77 19.00
CA ARG A 332 4.16 -15.62 18.92
C ARG A 332 4.82 -14.46 18.15
N PRO A 333 4.03 -13.67 17.39
CA PRO A 333 4.49 -12.40 16.85
C PRO A 333 5.05 -11.51 17.98
N GLY A 334 6.03 -10.67 17.67
CA GLY A 334 6.59 -9.75 18.67
C GLY A 334 5.51 -8.85 19.27
N SER A 335 5.59 -8.60 20.58
CA SER A 335 4.64 -7.73 21.30
C SER A 335 4.49 -6.37 20.62
N ASP A 336 3.26 -5.88 20.51
CA ASP A 336 2.93 -4.57 19.94
C ASP A 336 3.70 -3.44 20.63
N ALA A 337 4.02 -3.58 21.91
CA ALA A 337 4.84 -2.61 22.66
C ALA A 337 6.30 -2.57 22.19
N VAL A 338 6.87 -3.72 21.79
CA VAL A 338 8.24 -3.80 21.28
C VAL A 338 8.30 -3.30 19.83
N LYS A 339 7.26 -3.59 19.03
CA LYS A 339 7.09 -3.07 17.67
C LYS A 339 6.91 -1.55 17.66
N SER A 340 6.05 -1.01 18.53
CA SER A 340 5.84 0.44 18.63
C SER A 340 7.10 1.17 19.05
N ARG A 341 7.86 0.65 20.03
CA ARG A 341 9.17 1.21 20.43
C ARG A 341 10.18 1.20 19.28
N ARG A 342 10.22 0.13 18.49
CA ARG A 342 11.09 0.05 17.29
C ARG A 342 10.69 1.09 16.24
N HIS A 343 9.40 1.23 15.94
CA HIS A 343 8.90 2.25 15.02
C HIS A 343 9.17 3.67 15.52
N ILE A 344 8.96 3.96 16.80
CA ILE A 344 9.26 5.26 17.40
C ILE A 344 10.76 5.59 17.29
N ARG A 345 11.64 4.61 17.55
CA ARG A 345 13.10 4.80 17.40
C ARG A 345 13.48 5.05 15.94
N ALA A 346 12.89 4.31 15.00
CA ALA A 346 13.13 4.50 13.56
C ALA A 346 12.67 5.90 13.12
N LEU A 347 11.46 6.31 13.49
CA LEU A 347 10.95 7.66 13.24
C LEU A 347 11.86 8.73 13.83
N ARG A 348 12.28 8.59 15.10
CA ARG A 348 13.18 9.54 15.74
C ARG A 348 14.52 9.67 14.99
N ARG A 349 15.13 8.55 14.57
CA ARG A 349 16.36 8.59 13.76
C ARG A 349 16.13 9.33 12.44
N GLU A 350 15.04 9.03 11.76
CA GLU A 350 14.69 9.69 10.50
C GLU A 350 14.38 11.19 10.64
N PHE A 351 13.90 11.65 11.80
CA PHE A 351 13.68 13.08 12.07
C PHE A 351 14.94 13.80 12.55
N VAL A 352 15.77 13.16 13.37
CA VAL A 352 16.97 13.77 13.95
C VAL A 352 18.08 13.89 12.91
N GLU A 353 18.27 12.89 12.05
CA GLU A 353 19.37 12.87 11.08
C GLU A 353 19.31 14.01 10.03
N PRO A 354 18.13 14.41 9.50
CA PRO A 354 18.03 15.59 8.65
C PRO A 354 18.21 16.92 9.38
N LEU A 355 17.84 16.99 10.66
CA LEU A 355 17.97 18.20 11.47
C LEU A 355 19.40 18.41 11.97
N SER A 356 20.18 17.35 12.16
CA SER A 356 21.56 17.40 12.62
C SER A 356 22.56 17.68 11.49
N ARG A 357 22.14 17.65 10.22
CA ARG A 357 23.02 18.00 9.10
C ARG A 357 23.17 19.53 9.06
N PRO A 358 24.40 20.07 9.14
CA PRO A 358 24.60 21.51 9.00
C PRO A 358 24.04 21.97 7.65
N PRO A 359 23.49 23.20 7.56
CA PRO A 359 23.02 23.73 6.31
C PRO A 359 24.18 23.69 5.31
N ALA A 360 24.03 22.91 4.24
CA ALA A 360 24.96 22.97 3.13
C ALA A 360 24.79 24.36 2.51
N HIS A 361 25.72 25.27 2.83
CA HIS A 361 25.82 26.56 2.18
C HIS A 361 25.93 26.29 0.68
N SER A 362 24.92 26.75 -0.07
CA SER A 362 24.91 26.76 -1.54
C SER A 362 25.25 28.16 -2.03
#